data_AF-A0A9Q0NY37-F1
#
_entry.id   AF-A0A9Q0NY37-F1
#
_cell.length_a   1.000
_cell.length_b   1.000
_cell.length_c   1.000
_cell.angle_alpha   90.00
_cell.angle_beta   90.00
_cell.angle_gamma   90.00
#
_symmetry.space_group_name_H-M   'P 1'
#
loop_
_entity.id
_entity.type
_entity.pdbx_description
1 polymer ?
#
loop_
_entity_poly.entity_id
_entity_poly.type
_entity_poly.pdbx_seq_one_letter_code
_entity_poly.pdbx_strand_id
1 'polypeptide(L)'
;MFSSARSNACVWKGKWMYEVLLETSGVQQLGWATLSCPFTDHKGVGDVDDSYAFDGKRVRKWNKDVEPYGQPWVVGDVIGCCIIPDDDEILFYRHGVSLGVAFHGIRKMGPGSGAL
;
A
#
# COMPACT_ATOMS: atom_id res chain seq x y z
N MET A 1 16.15 11.19 -0.86
CA MET A 1 15.55 11.26 0.48
C MET A 1 14.06 11.22 0.27
N PHE A 2 13.38 10.27 0.90
CA PHE A 2 11.91 10.16 0.86
C PHE A 2 11.36 10.48 2.24
N SER A 3 10.32 11.31 2.28
CA SER A 3 9.54 11.50 3.50
C SER A 3 8.44 10.44 3.51
N SER A 4 8.39 9.65 4.58
CA SER A 4 7.37 8.61 4.76
C SER A 4 6.50 8.95 5.97
N ALA A 5 5.20 8.68 5.85
CA ALA A 5 4.25 8.76 6.96
C ALA A 5 3.55 7.40 7.09
N ARG A 6 3.29 6.97 8.33
CA ARG A 6 2.54 5.75 8.65
C ARG A 6 1.52 6.06 9.74
N SER A 7 0.35 5.45 9.64
CA SER A 7 -0.65 5.51 10.70
C SER A 7 -0.11 4.89 12.00
N ASN A 8 -0.70 5.29 13.14
CA ASN A 8 -0.50 4.65 14.44
C ASN A 8 -1.61 3.63 14.77
N ALA A 9 -2.56 3.44 13.84
CA ALA A 9 -3.61 2.43 13.94
C ALA A 9 -3.21 1.18 13.17
N CYS A 10 -3.71 0.05 13.65
CA CYS A 10 -3.33 -1.27 13.21
C CYS A 10 -4.56 -2.13 12.96
N VAL A 11 -4.54 -2.95 11.92
CA VAL A 11 -5.65 -3.82 11.53
C VAL A 11 -5.18 -5.26 11.33
N TRP A 12 -6.02 -6.22 11.73
CA TRP A 12 -5.66 -7.65 11.67
C TRP A 12 -6.82 -8.58 11.28
N LYS A 13 -8.03 -8.04 11.09
CA LYS A 13 -9.23 -8.79 10.70
C LYS A 13 -10.21 -7.90 9.95
N GLY A 14 -11.02 -8.49 9.07
CA GLY A 14 -12.10 -7.79 8.37
C GLY A 14 -11.66 -7.16 7.06
N LYS A 15 -12.24 -6.00 6.72
CA LYS A 15 -11.98 -5.25 5.49
C LYS A 15 -11.74 -3.78 5.84
N TRP A 16 -10.60 -3.25 5.43
CA TRP A 16 -10.20 -1.88 5.75
C TRP A 16 -9.74 -1.15 4.50
N MET A 17 -9.97 0.16 4.50
CA MET A 17 -9.61 1.03 3.41
C MET A 17 -9.31 2.42 3.93
N TYR A 18 -8.35 3.07 3.30
CA TYR A 18 -8.18 4.52 3.38
C TYR A 18 -8.07 5.07 1.96
N GLU A 19 -8.33 6.37 1.81
CA GLU A 19 -8.24 7.07 0.53
C GLU A 19 -7.22 8.20 0.60
N VAL A 20 -6.55 8.45 -0.53
CA VAL A 20 -5.58 9.53 -0.69
C VAL A 20 -5.97 10.35 -1.90
N LEU A 21 -6.20 11.66 -1.69
CA LEU A 21 -6.32 12.63 -2.77
C LEU A 21 -4.93 13.06 -3.21
N LEU A 22 -4.60 12.84 -4.49
CA LEU A 22 -3.30 13.22 -5.03
C LEU A 22 -3.25 14.70 -5.39
N GLU A 23 -2.54 15.50 -4.60
CA GLU A 23 -2.24 16.90 -4.97
C GLU A 23 -1.10 17.02 -5.99
N THR A 24 -0.29 15.98 -6.13
CA THR A 24 0.75 15.88 -7.16
C THR A 24 0.71 14.51 -7.85
N SER A 25 1.16 14.43 -9.09
CA SER A 25 1.30 13.18 -9.87
C SER A 25 2.74 12.66 -9.90
N GLY A 26 3.55 13.08 -8.93
CA GLY A 26 4.95 12.68 -8.80
C GLY A 26 5.12 11.21 -8.41
N VAL A 27 6.37 10.80 -8.26
CA VAL A 27 6.72 9.50 -7.70
C VAL A 27 6.30 9.47 -6.23
N GLN A 28 5.35 8.58 -5.91
CA GLN A 28 4.83 8.33 -4.57
C GLN A 28 4.54 6.83 -4.48
N GLN A 29 4.51 6.28 -3.26
CA GLN A 29 4.14 4.90 -2.98
C GLN A 29 3.07 4.92 -1.90
N LEU A 30 1.90 4.34 -2.19
CA LEU A 30 0.77 4.24 -1.28
C LEU A 30 0.50 2.77 -0.95
N GLY A 31 0.22 2.43 0.32
CA GLY A 31 -0.03 1.04 0.67
C GLY A 31 -0.05 0.72 2.16
N TRP A 32 0.33 -0.50 2.49
CA TRP A 32 0.25 -1.08 3.84
C TRP A 32 1.61 -1.60 4.27
N ALA A 33 1.93 -1.48 5.55
CA ALA A 33 3.21 -1.96 6.08
C ALA A 33 3.03 -2.43 7.51
N THR A 34 3.67 -3.54 7.88
CA THR A 34 3.62 -3.99 9.26
C THR A 34 4.39 -3.03 10.17
N LEU A 35 4.17 -3.14 11.48
CA LEU A 35 4.95 -2.41 12.48
C LEU A 35 6.46 -2.68 12.39
N SER A 36 6.90 -3.84 11.90
CA SER A 36 8.32 -4.17 11.75
C SER A 36 9.01 -3.49 10.58
N CYS A 37 8.24 -2.88 9.66
CA CYS A 37 8.81 -2.23 8.48
C CYS A 37 9.67 -1.03 8.91
N PRO A 38 10.99 -1.03 8.60
CA PRO A 38 11.88 0.06 8.97
C PRO A 38 11.68 1.24 8.01
N PHE A 39 11.03 2.29 8.49
CA PHE A 39 10.90 3.54 7.73
C PHE A 39 12.16 4.37 7.97
N THR A 40 12.89 4.67 6.90
CA THR A 40 14.12 5.46 6.91
C THR A 40 14.10 6.45 5.75
N ASP A 41 15.08 7.34 5.68
CA ASP A 41 15.23 8.32 4.59
C ASP A 41 15.39 7.71 3.18
N HIS A 42 15.62 6.39 3.13
CA HIS A 42 15.83 5.60 1.91
C HIS A 42 14.89 4.40 1.77
N LYS A 43 14.05 4.11 2.78
CA LYS A 43 13.15 2.96 2.79
C LYS A 43 11.77 3.39 3.28
N GLY A 44 10.79 3.23 2.42
CA GLY A 44 9.38 3.46 2.70
C GLY A 44 8.53 2.21 2.47
N VAL A 45 7.24 2.43 2.26
CA VAL A 45 6.29 1.35 1.97
C VAL A 45 6.57 0.74 0.60
N GLY A 46 6.64 -0.59 0.54
CA GLY A 46 6.93 -1.37 -0.66
C GLY A 46 8.41 -1.75 -0.84
N ASP A 47 9.33 -1.18 -0.05
CA ASP A 47 10.78 -1.42 -0.20
C ASP A 47 11.28 -2.66 0.55
N VAL A 48 10.43 -3.30 1.35
CA VAL A 48 10.76 -4.48 2.16
C VAL A 48 9.64 -5.52 2.10
N ASP A 49 9.99 -6.78 2.39
CA ASP A 49 9.11 -7.95 2.29
C ASP A 49 7.80 -7.80 3.12
N ASP A 50 7.81 -7.00 4.19
CA ASP A 50 6.68 -6.77 5.10
C ASP A 50 5.91 -5.46 4.80
N SER A 51 6.01 -4.96 3.58
CA SER A 51 5.33 -3.74 3.12
C SER A 51 4.90 -3.85 1.65
N TYR A 52 3.70 -3.36 1.33
CA TYR A 52 3.05 -3.55 0.04
C TYR A 52 2.59 -2.19 -0.48
N ALA A 53 3.03 -1.79 -1.67
CA ALA A 53 2.71 -0.48 -2.22
C ALA A 53 2.30 -0.49 -3.69
N PHE A 54 1.58 0.55 -4.09
CA PHE A 54 1.31 0.94 -5.46
C PHE A 54 1.96 2.30 -5.76
N ASP A 55 2.69 2.35 -6.88
CA ASP A 55 3.25 3.57 -7.48
C ASP A 55 2.56 3.80 -8.83
N GLY A 56 1.58 4.71 -8.85
CA GLY A 56 0.83 5.04 -10.07
C GLY A 56 1.58 5.94 -11.04
N LYS A 57 2.73 6.51 -10.67
CA LYS A 57 3.58 7.23 -11.64
C LYS A 57 4.35 6.25 -12.51
N ARG A 58 4.87 5.19 -11.89
CA ARG A 58 5.61 4.12 -12.58
C ARG A 58 4.72 2.97 -13.05
N VAL A 59 3.47 2.93 -12.59
CA VAL A 59 2.50 1.87 -12.89
C VAL A 59 3.05 0.51 -12.44
N ARG A 60 3.43 0.46 -11.16
CA ARG A 60 4.09 -0.68 -10.53
C ARG A 60 3.52 -0.92 -9.15
N LYS A 61 3.50 -2.19 -8.74
CA LYS A 61 3.36 -2.60 -7.35
C LYS A 61 4.71 -3.03 -6.79
N TRP A 62 4.90 -2.82 -5.49
CA TRP A 62 6.17 -2.99 -4.79
C TRP A 62 5.96 -3.79 -3.51
N ASN A 63 6.72 -4.87 -3.34
CA ASN A 63 6.87 -5.61 -2.08
C ASN A 63 8.28 -6.22 -2.09
N LYS A 64 9.31 -5.35 -2.00
CA LYS A 64 10.73 -5.59 -2.35
C LYS A 64 10.98 -5.87 -3.83
N ASP A 65 10.18 -6.73 -4.44
CA ASP A 65 10.16 -6.94 -5.90
C ASP A 65 9.21 -5.94 -6.57
N VAL A 66 9.46 -5.68 -7.86
CA VAL A 66 8.76 -4.67 -8.64
C VAL A 66 8.04 -5.32 -9.81
N GLU A 67 6.71 -5.20 -9.84
CA GLU A 67 5.87 -5.83 -10.88
C GLU A 67 4.93 -4.80 -11.54
N PRO A 68 4.60 -4.94 -12.83
CA PRO A 68 3.56 -4.15 -13.48
C PRO A 68 2.20 -4.29 -12.78
N TYR A 69 1.56 -3.17 -12.46
CA TYR A 69 0.22 -3.16 -11.86
C TYR A 69 -0.44 -1.78 -12.00
N GLY A 70 -1.76 -1.78 -12.14
CA GLY A 70 -2.58 -0.58 -12.09
C GLY A 70 -2.54 0.26 -13.36
N GLN A 71 -2.76 1.57 -13.20
CA GLN A 71 -2.85 2.55 -14.28
C GLN A 71 -2.08 3.82 -13.90
N PRO A 72 -1.66 4.65 -14.88
CA PRO A 72 -1.07 5.95 -14.60
C PRO A 72 -2.02 6.86 -13.81
N TRP A 73 -1.53 7.47 -12.73
CA TRP A 73 -2.28 8.48 -11.98
C TRP A 73 -2.02 9.91 -12.47
N VAL A 74 -2.92 10.82 -12.11
CA VAL A 74 -2.81 12.27 -12.35
C VAL A 74 -3.19 13.05 -11.09
N VAL A 75 -2.89 14.35 -11.10
CA VAL A 75 -3.32 15.27 -10.04
C VAL A 75 -4.85 15.25 -9.94
N GLY A 76 -5.37 15.20 -8.72
CA GLY A 76 -6.80 15.13 -8.43
C GLY A 76 -7.37 13.71 -8.40
N ASP A 77 -6.58 12.67 -8.70
CA ASP A 77 -7.03 11.30 -8.50
C ASP A 77 -7.23 10.99 -7.01
N VAL A 78 -8.31 10.25 -6.71
CA VAL A 78 -8.50 9.62 -5.39
C VAL A 78 -8.09 8.16 -5.50
N ILE A 79 -7.07 7.78 -4.74
CA ILE A 79 -6.55 6.41 -4.69
C ILE A 79 -7.01 5.76 -3.40
N GLY A 80 -7.81 4.71 -3.55
CA GLY A 80 -8.25 3.86 -2.46
C GLY A 80 -7.28 2.72 -2.22
N CYS A 81 -6.79 2.58 -0.99
CA CYS A 81 -5.88 1.50 -0.59
C CYS A 81 -6.65 0.54 0.32
N CYS A 82 -7.01 -0.64 -0.18
CA CYS A 82 -7.82 -1.61 0.55
C CYS A 82 -6.99 -2.82 0.97
N ILE A 83 -7.21 -3.29 2.19
CA ILE A 83 -6.67 -4.54 2.72
C ILE A 83 -7.80 -5.41 3.26
N ILE A 84 -7.72 -6.70 2.96
CA ILE A 84 -8.65 -7.72 3.42
C ILE A 84 -7.84 -8.83 4.08
N PRO A 85 -7.49 -8.70 5.38
CA PRO A 85 -6.71 -9.74 6.08
C PRO A 85 -7.39 -11.11 6.13
N ASP A 86 -8.71 -11.16 6.03
CA ASP A 86 -9.46 -12.42 6.05
C ASP A 86 -9.25 -13.23 4.76
N ASP A 87 -9.04 -12.56 3.62
CA ASP A 87 -8.86 -13.15 2.29
C ASP A 87 -7.39 -13.12 1.81
N ASP A 88 -6.49 -12.55 2.62
CA ASP A 88 -5.08 -12.33 2.31
C ASP A 88 -4.81 -11.43 1.10
N GLU A 89 -5.66 -10.42 0.90
CA GLU A 89 -5.60 -9.57 -0.29
C GLU A 89 -5.34 -8.09 0.02
N ILE A 90 -4.60 -7.46 -0.88
CA ILE A 90 -4.53 -6.00 -1.00
C ILE A 90 -4.94 -5.61 -2.42
N LEU A 91 -5.84 -4.62 -2.51
CA LEU A 91 -6.36 -4.09 -3.76
C LEU A 91 -6.29 -2.57 -3.75
N PHE A 92 -6.15 -1.97 -4.93
CA PHE A 92 -6.20 -0.53 -5.09
C PHE A 92 -7.39 -0.12 -5.95
N TYR A 93 -7.91 1.07 -5.68
CA TYR A 93 -9.00 1.70 -6.41
C TYR A 93 -8.55 3.06 -6.92
N ARG A 94 -9.08 3.49 -8.06
CA ARG A 94 -8.95 4.85 -8.58
C ARG A 94 -10.34 5.40 -8.85
N HIS A 95 -10.72 6.50 -8.21
CA HIS A 95 -12.07 7.08 -8.29
C HIS A 95 -13.18 6.04 -8.05
N GLY A 96 -12.99 5.18 -7.04
CA GLY A 96 -13.92 4.09 -6.71
C GLY A 96 -13.90 2.89 -7.68
N VAL A 97 -13.14 2.93 -8.77
CA VAL A 97 -13.01 1.81 -9.72
C VAL A 97 -11.83 0.93 -9.32
N SER A 98 -12.07 -0.38 -9.17
CA SER A 98 -11.02 -1.35 -8.82
C SER A 98 -9.95 -1.44 -9.90
N LEU A 99 -8.69 -1.48 -9.48
CA LEU A 99 -7.52 -1.77 -10.32
C LEU A 99 -7.16 -3.27 -10.31
N GLY A 100 -7.99 -4.11 -9.71
CA GLY A 100 -7.75 -5.54 -9.50
C GLY A 100 -6.92 -5.84 -8.25
N VAL A 101 -6.77 -7.12 -7.91
CA VAL A 101 -5.95 -7.54 -6.77
C VAL A 101 -4.47 -7.27 -7.07
N ALA A 102 -3.79 -6.55 -6.16
CA ALA A 102 -2.37 -6.28 -6.28
C ALA A 102 -1.52 -7.40 -5.67
N PHE A 103 -1.93 -7.87 -4.49
CA PHE A 103 -1.20 -8.86 -3.73
C PHE A 103 -2.14 -9.92 -3.17
N HIS A 104 -1.69 -11.17 -3.22
CA HIS A 104 -2.28 -12.32 -2.55
C HIS A 104 -1.29 -12.87 -1.53
N GLY A 105 -1.78 -13.60 -0.53
CA GLY A 105 -0.90 -14.26 0.45
C GLY A 105 -0.13 -13.25 1.30
N ILE A 106 -0.75 -12.12 1.64
CA ILE A 106 -0.12 -11.12 2.50
C ILE A 106 0.26 -11.75 3.84
N ARG A 107 1.39 -11.32 4.40
CA ARG A 107 1.86 -11.87 5.67
C ARG A 107 0.83 -11.60 6.78
N LYS A 108 0.20 -12.66 7.31
CA LYS A 108 -0.67 -12.57 8.48
C LYS A 108 0.14 -12.23 9.72
N MET A 109 -0.33 -11.24 10.46
CA MET A 109 0.21 -10.90 11.77
C MET A 109 -0.93 -10.92 12.80
N GLY A 110 -0.73 -11.68 13.87
CA GLY A 110 -1.72 -11.85 14.93
C GLY A 110 -1.63 -10.78 16.02
N PRO A 111 -2.58 -10.76 16.96
CA PRO A 111 -2.48 -9.94 18.17
C PRO A 111 -1.18 -10.26 18.91
N GLY A 112 -0.24 -9.30 18.94
CA GLY A 112 1.07 -9.45 19.59
C GLY A 112 2.25 -9.75 18.66
N SER A 113 2.02 -10.01 17.36
CA SER A 113 3.09 -10.25 16.37
C SER A 113 3.48 -9.02 15.55
N GLY A 114 2.74 -7.91 15.67
CA GLY A 114 2.94 -6.66 14.93
C GLY A 114 1.91 -6.50 13.82
N ALA A 115 0.86 -5.73 14.06
CA ALA A 115 -0.22 -5.57 13.09
C ALA A 115 0.22 -4.75 11.84
N LEU A 116 -0.60 -4.83 10.78
CA LEU A 116 -0.49 -4.04 9.54
C LEU A 116 -1.16 -2.67 9.70
#